data_AF-A0A6P4FCD9-F1
#
_entry.id   AF-A0A6P4FCD9-F1
#
_cell.length_a   1.000
_cell.length_b   1.000
_cell.length_c   1.000
_cell.angle_alpha   90.00
_cell.angle_beta   90.00
_cell.angle_gamma   90.00
#
_symmetry.space_group_name_H-M   'P 1'
#
loop_
_entity.id
_entity.type
_entity.pdbx_description
1 polymer ?
#
loop_
_entity_poly.entity_id
_entity_poly.type
_entity_poly.pdbx_seq_one_letter_code
_entity_poly.pdbx_strand_id
1 'polypeptide(L)'
;MSEQWEVVSKSRKQKNLDKKVIAHTEQKRIAAQLPKLEELLPTQRYRNLFGSSGNNNNKSHSPAKSSSSTSSSSKTNKSPVKKNLTKNAGTLVPKKSTSSSVAKPKTLEQALRNITRDDFAAQLEQVKLSCPGSELRWLSHIALYFNGALSYECDPIFSGRSAQYPSNLASASLKYSIVEFLGSVGEQNLEYFFYSLLDSMATDLNNNQTVAGYKLILQLIGQNWPSICSRNLAKTALLRNSYQNRSNICLSILWAIGQGGYQSLNEGVRVWQNLMLPNLELKQYTKFVVEYMERALSAAAAKKPVDPLQLNQQEFFATYNALNAPYNNLQKEWQQSLKRSALLLLQNYIDSPVKHANIFLTLFREISGNSKQNNEIEGCISCLLSSGRDDCLRVWRMNYKKQQLPSLLLLKAIDENWTTSTHELATSSVFHSFLQDVDNLNDELQASKRKEGSLEGLKEVLLSGHIALVKRKTKV
;
A
#
# COMPACT_ATOMS: atom_id res chain seq x y z
N MET A 1 -9.48 36.73 -72.39
CA MET A 1 -10.26 35.57 -71.95
C MET A 1 -9.35 34.73 -71.06
N SER A 2 -9.62 34.69 -69.76
CA SER A 2 -8.77 34.01 -68.77
C SER A 2 -9.60 32.88 -68.14
N GLU A 3 -9.34 31.65 -68.55
CA GLU A 3 -9.88 30.44 -67.92
C GLU A 3 -9.14 30.22 -66.59
N GLN A 4 -9.85 30.38 -65.48
CA GLN A 4 -9.32 30.12 -64.15
C GLN A 4 -9.90 28.79 -63.66
N TRP A 5 -9.07 27.74 -63.70
CA TRP A 5 -9.41 26.42 -63.19
C TRP A 5 -9.56 26.45 -61.67
N GLU A 6 -10.74 26.03 -61.18
CA GLU A 6 -11.04 25.93 -59.76
C GLU A 6 -10.46 24.62 -59.18
N VAL A 7 -9.50 24.75 -58.27
CA VAL A 7 -8.88 23.59 -57.59
C VAL A 7 -9.79 23.12 -56.46
N VAL A 8 -10.50 22.01 -56.66
CA VAL A 8 -11.35 21.38 -55.63
C VAL A 8 -10.48 20.83 -54.50
N SER A 9 -10.50 21.53 -53.36
CA SER A 9 -9.79 21.08 -52.16
C SER A 9 -10.44 19.82 -51.56
N LYS A 10 -9.63 18.78 -51.32
CA LYS A 10 -10.11 17.50 -50.76
C LYS A 10 -10.69 17.70 -49.35
N SER A 11 -11.89 17.14 -49.15
CA SER A 11 -12.64 17.11 -47.89
C SER A 11 -11.80 16.64 -46.69
N ARG A 12 -12.09 17.22 -45.50
CA ARG A 12 -11.44 16.95 -44.21
C ARG A 12 -11.45 15.48 -43.81
N LYS A 13 -12.40 14.68 -44.30
CA LYS A 13 -12.44 13.21 -44.10
C LYS A 13 -11.36 12.48 -44.90
N GLN A 14 -11.08 12.90 -46.14
CA GLN A 14 -10.05 12.30 -46.98
C GLN A 14 -8.64 12.59 -46.44
N LYS A 15 -8.41 13.84 -45.96
CA LYS A 15 -7.13 14.24 -45.35
C LYS A 15 -6.80 13.47 -44.06
N ASN A 16 -7.79 13.02 -43.30
CA ASN A 16 -7.57 12.20 -42.10
C ASN A 16 -7.31 10.71 -42.43
N LEU A 17 -7.86 10.21 -43.54
CA LEU A 17 -7.58 8.85 -44.00
C LEU A 17 -6.16 8.75 -44.55
N ASP A 18 -5.73 9.71 -45.37
CA ASP A 18 -4.38 9.76 -45.94
C ASP A 18 -3.32 9.90 -44.83
N LYS A 19 -3.58 10.69 -43.79
CA LYS A 19 -2.70 10.78 -42.61
C LYS A 19 -2.58 9.46 -41.84
N LYS A 20 -3.65 8.67 -41.72
CA LYS A 20 -3.59 7.34 -41.08
C LYS A 20 -2.83 6.32 -41.92
N VAL A 21 -2.97 6.36 -43.24
CA VAL A 21 -2.25 5.47 -44.16
C VAL A 21 -0.75 5.80 -44.15
N ILE A 22 -0.38 7.08 -44.18
CA ILE A 22 1.02 7.52 -44.10
C ILE A 22 1.63 7.10 -42.75
N ALA A 23 0.94 7.33 -41.63
CA ALA A 23 1.42 6.93 -40.30
C ALA A 23 1.65 5.41 -40.17
N HIS A 24 0.74 4.58 -40.71
CA HIS A 24 0.89 3.13 -40.68
C HIS A 24 2.02 2.62 -41.61
N THR A 25 2.28 3.34 -42.71
CA THR A 25 3.36 3.02 -43.66
C THR A 25 4.73 3.41 -43.07
N GLU A 26 4.81 4.56 -42.41
CA GLU A 26 5.99 5.03 -41.68
C GLU A 26 6.34 4.06 -40.53
N GLN A 27 5.32 3.60 -39.79
CA GLN A 27 5.49 2.66 -38.67
C GLN A 27 5.99 1.28 -39.14
N LYS A 28 5.56 0.81 -40.32
CA LYS A 28 6.12 -0.39 -40.96
C LYS A 28 7.56 -0.19 -41.45
N ARG A 29 7.90 1.01 -41.93
CA ARG A 29 9.27 1.34 -42.37
C ARG A 29 10.25 1.38 -41.19
N ILE A 30 9.82 1.97 -40.07
CA ILE A 30 10.59 2.03 -38.82
C ILE A 30 10.78 0.62 -38.24
N ALA A 31 9.74 -0.24 -38.27
CA ALA A 31 9.84 -1.62 -37.83
C ALA A 31 10.78 -2.48 -38.72
N ALA A 32 10.93 -2.13 -40.00
CA ALA A 32 11.83 -2.82 -40.93
C ALA A 32 13.31 -2.40 -40.81
N GLN A 33 13.59 -1.26 -40.15
CA GLN A 33 14.96 -0.76 -39.90
C GLN A 33 15.54 -1.16 -38.54
N LEU A 34 14.76 -1.84 -37.69
CA LEU A 34 15.24 -2.43 -36.43
C LEU A 34 15.94 -3.77 -36.73
N PRO A 35 17.23 -3.94 -36.38
CA PRO A 35 17.92 -5.22 -36.55
C PRO A 35 17.19 -6.31 -35.76
N LYS A 36 16.97 -7.48 -36.38
CA LYS A 36 16.41 -8.64 -35.66
C LYS A 36 17.42 -9.09 -34.61
N LEU A 37 16.94 -9.29 -33.39
CA LEU A 37 17.74 -9.60 -32.19
C LEU A 37 18.63 -10.85 -32.33
N GLU A 38 18.37 -11.70 -33.34
CA GLU A 38 19.13 -12.91 -33.66
C GLU A 38 20.49 -12.62 -34.34
N GLU A 39 20.72 -11.39 -34.83
CA GLU A 39 21.92 -11.02 -35.58
C GLU A 39 22.99 -10.29 -34.73
N LEU A 40 22.68 -9.94 -33.48
CA LEU A 40 23.57 -9.14 -32.61
C LEU A 40 24.37 -9.96 -31.58
N LEU A 41 24.26 -11.30 -31.53
CA LEU A 41 25.01 -12.12 -30.59
C LEU A 41 25.46 -13.47 -31.19
N PRO A 42 26.73 -13.89 -31.00
CA PRO A 42 27.23 -15.18 -31.49
C PRO A 42 26.40 -16.37 -30.97
N THR A 43 25.81 -17.11 -31.90
CA THR A 43 24.85 -18.22 -31.71
C THR A 43 25.41 -19.40 -30.89
N GLN A 44 26.71 -19.42 -30.61
CA GLN A 44 27.39 -20.49 -29.89
C GLN A 44 27.25 -20.43 -28.36
N ARG A 45 26.80 -19.31 -27.76
CA ARG A 45 26.62 -19.22 -26.30
C ARG A 45 25.25 -19.66 -25.79
N TYR A 46 24.24 -19.78 -26.65
CA TYR A 46 22.90 -20.20 -26.25
C TYR A 46 22.77 -21.71 -26.02
N ARG A 47 23.57 -22.52 -26.72
CA ARG A 47 23.48 -24.00 -26.66
C ARG A 47 24.06 -24.58 -25.36
N ASN A 48 25.00 -23.88 -24.73
CA ASN A 48 25.67 -24.37 -23.52
C ASN A 48 24.97 -23.98 -22.21
N LEU A 49 24.04 -23.01 -22.24
CA LEU A 49 23.31 -22.55 -21.04
C LEU A 49 21.98 -23.28 -20.80
N PHE A 50 21.41 -23.91 -21.83
CA PHE A 50 20.10 -24.59 -21.74
C PHE A 50 20.14 -26.08 -22.16
N GLY A 51 21.33 -26.62 -22.47
CA GLY A 51 21.51 -27.93 -23.08
C GLY A 51 21.78 -29.11 -22.13
N SER A 52 21.46 -29.02 -20.83
CA SER A 52 21.62 -30.16 -19.90
C SER A 52 20.40 -30.35 -19.00
N SER A 53 19.32 -30.84 -19.61
CA SER A 53 18.34 -31.68 -18.93
C SER A 53 17.43 -32.37 -19.94
N GLY A 54 17.38 -33.70 -19.90
CA GLY A 54 16.19 -34.46 -20.30
C GLY A 54 16.26 -35.14 -21.66
N ASN A 55 16.57 -36.43 -21.61
CA ASN A 55 16.55 -37.44 -22.66
C ASN A 55 15.19 -37.56 -23.40
N ASN A 56 15.27 -37.63 -24.74
CA ASN A 56 14.38 -38.27 -25.73
C ASN A 56 12.88 -38.53 -25.43
N ASN A 57 12.01 -37.89 -26.22
CA ASN A 57 11.19 -38.64 -27.19
C ASN A 57 10.59 -37.73 -28.27
N ASN A 58 10.95 -38.03 -29.52
CA ASN A 58 10.40 -37.41 -30.72
C ASN A 58 8.91 -37.75 -30.90
N LYS A 59 8.10 -36.75 -31.25
CA LYS A 59 7.27 -36.78 -32.47
C LYS A 59 6.75 -35.38 -32.81
N SER A 60 7.33 -34.84 -33.87
CA SER A 60 6.89 -33.68 -34.62
C SER A 60 5.50 -33.90 -35.24
N HIS A 61 4.63 -32.89 -35.17
CA HIS A 61 3.66 -32.64 -36.24
C HIS A 61 3.33 -31.14 -36.31
N SER A 62 3.63 -30.55 -37.47
CA SER A 62 3.18 -29.22 -37.88
C SER A 62 1.64 -29.16 -38.02
N PRO A 63 1.00 -28.00 -37.86
CA PRO A 63 -0.44 -27.87 -37.98
C PRO A 63 -0.85 -27.67 -39.45
N ALA A 64 -1.68 -28.57 -39.97
CA ALA A 64 -2.47 -28.33 -41.17
C ALA A 64 -3.82 -27.69 -40.78
N LYS A 65 -4.23 -26.73 -41.61
CA LYS A 65 -5.54 -26.06 -41.61
C LYS A 65 -6.69 -27.06 -41.71
N SER A 66 -7.77 -26.84 -40.97
CA SER A 66 -9.13 -26.93 -41.53
C SER A 66 -10.18 -26.25 -40.64
N SER A 67 -11.01 -25.48 -41.31
CA SER A 67 -12.27 -24.90 -40.88
C SER A 67 -13.41 -25.93 -40.92
N SER A 68 -14.50 -25.61 -40.20
CA SER A 68 -15.90 -26.06 -40.39
C SER A 68 -16.19 -27.56 -40.22
N SER A 69 -17.35 -28.04 -39.80
CA SER A 69 -18.54 -27.56 -39.10
C SER A 69 -19.42 -28.80 -38.89
N THR A 70 -20.35 -28.72 -37.93
CA THR A 70 -21.66 -29.40 -37.89
C THR A 70 -21.80 -30.91 -37.66
N SER A 71 -22.72 -31.18 -36.70
CA SER A 71 -23.67 -32.30 -36.59
C SER A 71 -23.10 -33.65 -36.13
N SER A 72 -23.77 -34.50 -35.34
CA SER A 72 -24.96 -34.46 -34.48
C SER A 72 -25.13 -35.91 -34.00
N SER A 73 -25.74 -36.12 -32.82
CA SER A 73 -26.29 -37.40 -32.33
C SER A 73 -25.25 -38.50 -31.99
N SER A 74 -25.49 -39.46 -31.11
CA SER A 74 -26.38 -39.65 -29.98
C SER A 74 -25.95 -40.95 -29.29
N LYS A 75 -26.23 -41.03 -27.98
CA LYS A 75 -26.59 -42.24 -27.22
C LYS A 75 -25.56 -43.38 -26.95
N THR A 76 -25.38 -43.55 -25.63
CA THR A 76 -25.62 -44.77 -24.82
C THR A 76 -24.51 -45.81 -24.62
N ASN A 77 -24.17 -45.94 -23.33
CA ASN A 77 -24.16 -47.17 -22.51
C ASN A 77 -23.17 -48.30 -22.85
N LYS A 78 -22.23 -48.54 -21.92
CA LYS A 78 -22.20 -49.70 -20.99
C LYS A 78 -20.77 -49.97 -20.51
N SER A 79 -20.56 -49.89 -19.20
CA SER A 79 -19.58 -50.69 -18.46
C SER A 79 -20.02 -52.17 -18.47
N PRO A 80 -19.35 -53.14 -17.79
CA PRO A 80 -17.96 -53.26 -17.30
C PRO A 80 -17.37 -54.64 -17.72
N VAL A 81 -16.20 -55.06 -17.21
CA VAL A 81 -15.98 -56.36 -16.52
C VAL A 81 -14.48 -56.69 -16.31
N LYS A 82 -14.24 -57.19 -15.10
CA LYS A 82 -13.04 -57.71 -14.42
C LYS A 82 -12.30 -58.86 -15.13
N LYS A 83 -11.02 -59.04 -14.79
CA LYS A 83 -10.40 -60.27 -14.18
C LYS A 83 -8.91 -59.99 -13.87
N ASN A 84 -8.52 -60.00 -12.60
CA ASN A 84 -7.94 -61.13 -11.82
C ASN A 84 -6.48 -61.43 -12.22
N LEU A 85 -5.53 -61.08 -11.34
CA LEU A 85 -4.86 -61.95 -10.34
C LEU A 85 -3.62 -62.63 -10.95
N THR A 86 -2.44 -62.32 -10.39
CA THR A 86 -1.60 -63.31 -9.67
C THR A 86 -0.39 -62.63 -9.02
N LYS A 87 -0.23 -62.91 -7.73
CA LYS A 87 0.97 -62.68 -6.92
C LYS A 87 2.11 -63.57 -7.43
N ASN A 88 3.34 -63.11 -7.27
CA ASN A 88 4.41 -63.97 -6.73
C ASN A 88 5.42 -63.13 -5.95
N ALA A 89 5.65 -63.59 -4.71
CA ALA A 89 6.65 -63.10 -3.79
C ALA A 89 7.94 -63.91 -3.97
N GLY A 90 9.09 -63.27 -3.78
CA GLY A 90 10.38 -63.93 -3.82
C GLY A 90 11.53 -63.01 -3.41
N THR A 91 11.86 -63.08 -2.11
CA THR A 91 13.20 -62.96 -1.50
C THR A 91 13.99 -61.64 -1.49
N LEU A 92 14.37 -61.29 -0.27
CA LEU A 92 15.20 -60.19 0.21
C LEU A 92 16.68 -60.32 -0.20
N VAL A 93 17.29 -59.22 -0.64
CA VAL A 93 18.69 -58.87 -0.32
C VAL A 93 18.76 -57.34 -0.15
N PRO A 94 19.31 -56.80 0.95
CA PRO A 94 19.24 -55.38 1.28
C PRO A 94 20.36 -54.61 0.59
N LYS A 95 20.03 -53.65 -0.29
CA LYS A 95 21.00 -52.66 -0.76
C LYS A 95 20.70 -51.31 -0.13
N LYS A 96 21.47 -50.98 0.91
CA LYS A 96 21.75 -49.60 1.33
C LYS A 96 22.16 -48.81 0.09
N SER A 97 21.33 -47.85 -0.30
CA SER A 97 21.77 -46.68 -1.06
C SER A 97 21.12 -45.46 -0.43
N THR A 98 21.85 -44.91 0.53
CA THR A 98 21.88 -43.51 0.90
C THR A 98 21.93 -42.63 -0.33
N SER A 99 20.79 -42.06 -0.69
CA SER A 99 20.70 -40.75 -1.31
C SER A 99 19.33 -40.20 -0.96
N SER A 100 19.22 -39.57 0.21
CA SER A 100 18.09 -38.71 0.52
C SER A 100 18.12 -37.54 -0.46
N SER A 101 17.56 -37.73 -1.66
CA SER A 101 17.15 -36.62 -2.50
C SER A 101 16.14 -35.85 -1.66
N VAL A 102 16.56 -34.74 -1.06
CA VAL A 102 15.67 -33.85 -0.33
C VAL A 102 14.54 -33.53 -1.30
N ALA A 103 13.35 -34.03 -1.00
CA ALA A 103 12.19 -33.85 -1.86
C ALA A 103 12.00 -32.34 -2.08
N LYS A 104 11.78 -31.92 -3.32
CA LYS A 104 11.53 -30.51 -3.62
C LYS A 104 10.39 -30.03 -2.70
N PRO A 105 10.56 -28.89 -2.01
CA PRO A 105 9.56 -28.41 -1.08
C PRO A 105 8.21 -28.24 -1.79
N LYS A 106 7.11 -28.63 -1.14
CA LYS A 106 5.78 -28.59 -1.77
C LYS A 106 5.12 -27.21 -1.68
N THR A 107 5.61 -26.36 -0.77
CA THR A 107 5.05 -25.03 -0.52
C THR A 107 6.14 -23.99 -0.34
N LEU A 108 5.79 -22.71 -0.52
CA LEU A 108 6.67 -21.57 -0.29
C LEU A 108 7.24 -21.59 1.14
N GLU A 109 6.41 -21.94 2.13
CA GLU A 109 6.82 -22.00 3.54
C GLU A 109 7.89 -23.06 3.80
N GLN A 110 7.79 -24.22 3.16
CA GLN A 110 8.82 -25.25 3.27
C GLN A 110 10.09 -24.83 2.53
N ALA A 111 9.96 -24.22 1.35
CA ALA A 111 11.11 -23.78 0.57
C ALA A 111 11.93 -22.73 1.30
N LEU A 112 11.26 -21.70 1.85
CA LEU A 112 11.95 -20.61 2.54
C LEU A 112 12.57 -21.03 3.88
N ARG A 113 12.01 -22.06 4.54
CA ARG A 113 12.62 -22.66 5.74
C ARG A 113 13.84 -23.53 5.45
N ASN A 114 13.92 -24.09 4.25
CA ASN A 114 15.02 -24.97 3.85
C ASN A 114 16.26 -24.18 3.39
N ILE A 115 16.11 -22.91 3.02
CA ILE A 115 17.26 -22.05 2.69
C ILE A 115 17.98 -21.70 4.00
N THR A 116 19.24 -22.09 4.10
CA THR A 116 20.06 -21.81 5.28
C THR A 116 20.95 -20.57 5.06
N ARG A 117 21.54 -20.08 6.16
CA ARG A 117 22.56 -19.02 6.09
C ARG A 117 23.76 -19.46 5.25
N ASP A 118 24.16 -20.72 5.39
CA ASP A 118 25.35 -21.26 4.72
C ASP A 118 25.12 -21.39 3.21
N ASP A 119 23.92 -21.81 2.79
CA ASP A 119 23.53 -21.81 1.38
C ASP A 119 23.62 -20.40 0.78
N PHE A 120 23.10 -19.41 1.49
CA PHE A 120 23.17 -18.01 1.07
C PHE A 120 24.62 -17.50 0.99
N ALA A 121 25.44 -17.79 1.99
CA ALA A 121 26.84 -17.38 2.02
C ALA A 121 27.62 -17.97 0.83
N ALA A 122 27.45 -19.27 0.56
CA ALA A 122 28.08 -19.94 -0.57
C ALA A 122 27.67 -19.33 -1.92
N GLN A 123 26.38 -19.03 -2.10
CA GLN A 123 25.89 -18.36 -3.31
C GLN A 123 26.46 -16.94 -3.45
N LEU A 124 26.52 -16.19 -2.35
CA LEU A 124 27.07 -14.84 -2.36
C LEU A 124 28.56 -14.82 -2.71
N GLU A 125 29.35 -15.76 -2.17
CA GLU A 125 30.77 -15.92 -2.52
C GLU A 125 30.94 -16.25 -4.01
N GLN A 126 30.16 -17.21 -4.51
CA GLN A 126 30.19 -17.59 -5.92
C GLN A 126 29.89 -16.39 -6.85
N VAL A 127 28.89 -15.58 -6.50
CA VAL A 127 28.50 -14.39 -7.27
C VAL A 127 29.59 -13.31 -7.21
N LYS A 128 30.20 -13.08 -6.04
CA LYS A 128 31.31 -12.13 -5.87
C LYS A 128 32.54 -12.54 -6.69
N LEU A 129 32.86 -13.83 -6.74
CA LEU A 129 33.93 -14.38 -7.57
C LEU A 129 33.64 -14.25 -9.07
N SER A 130 32.38 -14.46 -9.48
CA SER A 130 31.98 -14.43 -10.89
C SER A 130 31.90 -13.02 -11.48
N CYS A 131 31.66 -12.00 -10.65
CA CYS A 131 31.47 -10.61 -11.08
C CYS A 131 32.17 -9.63 -10.11
N PRO A 132 33.51 -9.58 -10.04
CA PRO A 132 34.21 -8.73 -9.09
C PRO A 132 33.88 -7.24 -9.30
N GLY A 133 33.65 -6.50 -8.22
CA GLY A 133 33.39 -5.06 -8.22
C GLY A 133 32.05 -4.61 -8.82
N SER A 134 31.13 -5.52 -9.11
CA SER A 134 29.83 -5.18 -9.71
C SER A 134 28.66 -5.42 -8.74
N GLU A 135 28.48 -4.48 -7.82
CA GLU A 135 27.47 -4.54 -6.75
C GLU A 135 26.04 -4.72 -7.27
N LEU A 136 25.67 -3.99 -8.33
CA LEU A 136 24.35 -4.14 -8.96
C LEU A 136 24.14 -5.55 -9.54
N ARG A 137 25.18 -6.16 -10.13
CA ARG A 137 25.08 -7.54 -10.62
C ARG A 137 24.95 -8.51 -9.45
N TRP A 138 25.65 -8.29 -8.34
CA TRP A 138 25.49 -9.12 -7.15
C TRP A 138 24.05 -9.13 -6.67
N LEU A 139 23.43 -7.95 -6.55
CA LEU A 139 22.03 -7.80 -6.17
C LEU A 139 21.10 -8.53 -7.13
N SER A 140 21.27 -8.36 -8.45
CA SER A 140 20.46 -9.04 -9.46
C SER A 140 20.60 -10.56 -9.40
N HIS A 141 21.82 -11.09 -9.28
CA HIS A 141 22.07 -12.53 -9.19
C HIS A 141 21.46 -13.14 -7.92
N ILE A 142 21.58 -12.45 -6.78
CA ILE A 142 20.98 -12.91 -5.52
C ILE A 142 19.45 -12.90 -5.59
N ALA A 143 18.85 -11.86 -6.16
CA ALA A 143 17.40 -11.84 -6.34
C ALA A 143 16.90 -12.94 -7.30
N LEU A 144 17.64 -13.23 -8.38
CA LEU A 144 17.36 -14.35 -9.28
C LEU A 144 17.50 -15.70 -8.57
N TYR A 145 18.53 -15.87 -7.73
CA TYR A 145 18.70 -17.08 -6.90
C TYR A 145 17.47 -17.32 -6.02
N PHE A 146 17.03 -16.31 -5.26
CA PHE A 146 15.84 -16.43 -4.43
C PHE A 146 14.58 -16.67 -5.27
N ASN A 147 14.46 -16.04 -6.44
CA ASN A 147 13.28 -16.21 -7.28
C ASN A 147 13.20 -17.62 -7.91
N GLY A 148 14.34 -18.19 -8.27
CA GLY A 148 14.43 -19.58 -8.72
C GLY A 148 14.17 -20.58 -7.59
N ALA A 149 14.74 -20.34 -6.41
CA ALA A 149 14.54 -21.18 -5.23
C ALA A 149 13.09 -21.13 -4.71
N LEU A 150 12.41 -20.00 -4.89
CA LEU A 150 11.03 -19.75 -4.45
C LEU A 150 10.07 -19.62 -5.63
N SER A 151 10.20 -20.49 -6.63
CA SER A 151 9.32 -20.50 -7.81
C SER A 151 7.94 -21.08 -7.50
N TYR A 152 7.16 -20.37 -6.70
CA TYR A 152 5.81 -20.72 -6.28
C TYR A 152 4.83 -19.60 -6.66
N GLU A 153 3.64 -19.98 -7.13
CA GLU A 153 2.54 -19.03 -7.31
C GLU A 153 2.10 -18.47 -5.97
N CYS A 154 1.88 -17.16 -5.94
CA CYS A 154 1.56 -16.44 -4.72
C CYS A 154 0.46 -15.41 -5.00
N ASP A 155 -0.39 -15.19 -3.99
CA ASP A 155 -1.33 -14.08 -3.99
C ASP A 155 -0.58 -12.73 -4.18
N PRO A 156 -1.10 -11.77 -4.98
CA PRO A 156 -0.44 -10.50 -5.22
C PRO A 156 -0.05 -9.72 -3.96
N ILE A 157 -0.84 -9.86 -2.88
CA ILE A 157 -0.68 -9.08 -1.65
C ILE A 157 -0.51 -9.94 -0.40
N PHE A 158 -0.43 -11.27 -0.55
CA PHE A 158 -0.45 -12.23 0.57
C PHE A 158 -1.63 -12.01 1.53
N SER A 159 -2.83 -11.91 0.96
CA SER A 159 -4.11 -11.68 1.63
C SER A 159 -4.26 -12.56 2.89
N GLY A 160 -4.65 -11.95 4.01
CA GLY A 160 -4.83 -12.65 5.29
C GLY A 160 -3.55 -13.04 6.02
N ARG A 161 -2.35 -12.72 5.50
CA ARG A 161 -1.07 -12.91 6.20
C ARG A 161 -0.63 -11.63 6.94
N SER A 162 0.34 -11.79 7.83
CA SER A 162 0.96 -10.67 8.56
C SER A 162 1.79 -9.78 7.62
N ALA A 163 2.05 -8.54 8.05
CA ALA A 163 2.89 -7.60 7.31
C ALA A 163 4.35 -8.08 7.12
N GLN A 164 4.79 -9.02 7.97
CA GLN A 164 6.12 -9.64 7.89
C GLN A 164 6.14 -10.88 6.99
N TYR A 165 5.04 -11.28 6.37
CA TYR A 165 5.03 -12.39 5.43
C TYR A 165 5.50 -11.94 4.03
N PRO A 166 6.36 -12.70 3.32
CA PRO A 166 6.91 -14.01 3.69
C PRO A 166 8.21 -13.96 4.50
N SER A 167 8.83 -12.80 4.75
CA SER A 167 10.14 -12.72 5.42
C SER A 167 10.16 -13.39 6.81
N ASN A 168 9.04 -13.44 7.53
CA ASN A 168 8.91 -14.12 8.82
C ASN A 168 9.10 -15.65 8.76
N LEU A 169 9.04 -16.27 7.58
CA LEU A 169 9.28 -17.70 7.40
C LEU A 169 10.77 -18.05 7.37
N ALA A 170 11.62 -17.09 6.98
CA ALA A 170 13.08 -17.25 6.98
C ALA A 170 13.63 -17.19 8.41
N SER A 171 14.69 -17.96 8.68
CA SER A 171 15.38 -17.91 9.97
C SER A 171 15.94 -16.50 10.24
N ALA A 172 16.06 -16.14 11.52
CA ALA A 172 16.61 -14.83 11.91
C ALA A 172 18.04 -14.63 11.40
N SER A 173 18.84 -15.69 11.44
CA SER A 173 20.22 -15.72 10.93
C SER A 173 20.30 -15.51 9.41
N LEU A 174 19.43 -16.16 8.63
CA LEU A 174 19.36 -15.92 7.18
C LEU A 174 18.97 -14.47 6.87
N LYS A 175 17.90 -13.97 7.52
CA LYS A 175 17.45 -12.58 7.33
C LYS A 175 18.56 -11.58 7.63
N TYR A 176 19.25 -11.76 8.75
CA TYR A 176 20.36 -10.91 9.14
C TYR A 176 21.44 -10.88 8.05
N SER A 177 21.87 -12.04 7.56
CA SER A 177 22.89 -12.11 6.49
C SER A 177 22.44 -11.48 5.18
N ILE A 178 21.16 -11.61 4.80
CA ILE A 178 20.63 -10.93 3.61
C ILE A 178 20.66 -9.41 3.81
N VAL A 179 20.18 -8.91 4.97
CA VAL A 179 20.13 -7.47 5.26
C VAL A 179 21.54 -6.88 5.35
N GLU A 180 22.49 -7.57 5.98
CA GLU A 180 23.91 -7.18 6.02
C GLU A 180 24.49 -7.05 4.61
N PHE A 181 24.23 -8.03 3.73
CA PHE A 181 24.62 -7.94 2.33
C PHE A 181 23.98 -6.75 1.61
N LEU A 182 22.66 -6.56 1.75
CA LEU A 182 21.95 -5.44 1.13
C LEU A 182 22.48 -4.09 1.61
N GLY A 183 22.90 -3.97 2.88
CA GLY A 183 23.54 -2.77 3.41
C GLY A 183 24.96 -2.54 2.86
N SER A 184 25.70 -3.61 2.58
CA SER A 184 27.10 -3.52 2.12
C SER A 184 27.30 -2.89 0.74
N VAL A 185 26.25 -2.87 -0.10
CA VAL A 185 26.32 -2.32 -1.47
C VAL A 185 26.08 -0.81 -1.54
N GLY A 186 25.73 -0.17 -0.42
CA GLY A 186 25.40 1.26 -0.36
C GLY A 186 23.97 1.60 -0.80
N GLU A 187 23.39 2.63 -0.17
CA GLU A 187 21.98 3.00 -0.34
C GLU A 187 21.62 3.44 -1.76
N GLN A 188 22.54 4.11 -2.48
CA GLN A 188 22.29 4.56 -3.85
C GLN A 188 22.12 3.38 -4.82
N ASN A 189 22.99 2.38 -4.73
CA ASN A 189 22.87 1.16 -5.53
C ASN A 189 21.62 0.37 -5.14
N LEU A 190 21.33 0.29 -3.84
CA LEU A 190 20.16 -0.41 -3.33
C LEU A 190 18.86 0.22 -3.82
N GLU A 191 18.80 1.56 -3.85
CA GLU A 191 17.68 2.29 -4.43
C GLU A 191 17.49 1.98 -5.91
N TYR A 192 18.55 2.14 -6.71
CA TYR A 192 18.46 1.87 -8.14
C TYR A 192 18.00 0.43 -8.38
N PHE A 193 18.58 -0.51 -7.65
CA PHE A 193 18.22 -1.92 -7.70
C PHE A 193 16.76 -2.17 -7.30
N PHE A 194 16.25 -1.53 -6.24
CA PHE A 194 14.86 -1.69 -5.80
C PHE A 194 13.87 -1.36 -6.93
N TYR A 195 14.06 -0.23 -7.61
CA TYR A 195 13.21 0.15 -8.73
C TYR A 195 13.41 -0.75 -9.95
N SER A 196 14.64 -1.17 -10.24
CA SER A 196 14.90 -2.15 -11.30
C SER A 196 14.23 -3.50 -11.00
N LEU A 197 14.22 -3.93 -9.74
CA LEU A 197 13.61 -5.18 -9.31
C LEU A 197 12.09 -5.13 -9.37
N LEU A 198 11.48 -3.96 -9.12
CA LEU A 198 10.06 -3.72 -9.38
C LEU A 198 9.72 -3.87 -10.87
N ASP A 199 10.54 -3.29 -11.75
CA ASP A 199 10.39 -3.39 -13.21
C ASP A 199 10.51 -4.88 -13.66
N SER A 200 11.50 -5.61 -13.12
CA SER A 200 11.67 -7.06 -13.38
C SER A 200 10.50 -7.88 -12.86
N MET A 201 10.02 -7.62 -11.64
CA MET A 201 8.86 -8.32 -11.07
C MET A 201 7.61 -8.11 -11.93
N ALA A 202 7.36 -6.88 -12.39
CA ALA A 202 6.22 -6.58 -13.25
C ALA A 202 6.33 -7.30 -14.60
N THR A 203 7.53 -7.35 -15.17
CA THR A 203 7.81 -8.04 -16.44
C THR A 203 7.62 -9.56 -16.32
N ASP A 204 8.15 -10.17 -15.26
CA ASP A 204 8.05 -11.61 -15.04
C ASP A 204 6.59 -12.03 -14.77
N LEU A 205 5.84 -11.26 -13.97
CA LEU A 205 4.40 -11.46 -13.80
C LEU A 205 3.62 -11.28 -15.11
N ASN A 206 4.00 -10.32 -15.95
CA ASN A 206 3.41 -10.12 -17.27
C ASN A 206 3.63 -11.31 -18.21
N ASN A 207 4.74 -12.03 -18.00
CA ASN A 207 5.10 -13.27 -18.68
C ASN A 207 4.59 -14.54 -17.97
N ASN A 208 3.70 -14.40 -16.97
CA ASN A 208 3.15 -15.48 -16.15
C ASN A 208 4.21 -16.30 -15.39
N GLN A 209 5.31 -15.66 -15.00
CA GLN A 209 6.33 -16.26 -14.15
C GLN A 209 6.08 -15.97 -12.67
N THR A 210 6.63 -16.83 -11.81
CA THR A 210 6.56 -16.69 -10.35
C THR A 210 7.58 -15.65 -9.86
N VAL A 211 7.19 -14.84 -8.86
CA VAL A 211 8.00 -13.72 -8.36
C VAL A 211 8.19 -13.70 -6.83
N ALA A 212 8.00 -14.84 -6.15
CA ALA A 212 8.01 -14.87 -4.69
C ALA A 212 9.37 -14.48 -4.09
N GLY A 213 10.47 -14.81 -4.76
CA GLY A 213 11.81 -14.41 -4.34
C GLY A 213 12.07 -12.92 -4.51
N TYR A 214 11.61 -12.32 -5.61
CA TYR A 214 11.69 -10.87 -5.75
C TYR A 214 10.88 -10.15 -4.67
N LYS A 215 9.67 -10.64 -4.36
CA LYS A 215 8.84 -10.10 -3.28
C LYS A 215 9.53 -10.17 -1.92
N LEU A 216 10.25 -11.25 -1.63
CA LEU A 216 11.05 -11.37 -0.40
C LEU A 216 12.13 -10.28 -0.33
N ILE A 217 12.90 -10.08 -1.41
CA ILE A 217 13.96 -9.06 -1.43
C ILE A 217 13.38 -7.65 -1.36
N LEU A 218 12.33 -7.35 -2.13
CA LEU A 218 11.62 -6.06 -2.08
C LEU A 218 11.10 -5.75 -0.67
N GLN A 219 10.55 -6.76 0.02
CA GLN A 219 10.09 -6.62 1.39
C GLN A 219 11.24 -6.34 2.36
N LEU A 220 12.35 -7.07 2.27
CA LEU A 220 13.51 -6.82 3.13
C LEU A 220 14.10 -5.43 2.91
N ILE A 221 14.18 -4.97 1.67
CA ILE A 221 14.62 -3.60 1.37
C ILE A 221 13.65 -2.58 1.97
N GLY A 222 12.36 -2.69 1.67
CA GLY A 222 11.37 -1.73 2.17
C GLY A 222 11.26 -1.68 3.69
N GLN A 223 11.51 -2.81 4.38
CA GLN A 223 11.45 -2.86 5.84
C GLN A 223 12.73 -2.37 6.54
N ASN A 224 13.88 -2.32 5.86
CA ASN A 224 15.14 -1.86 6.47
C ASN A 224 15.57 -0.47 5.97
N TRP A 225 15.13 -0.07 4.77
CA TRP A 225 15.33 1.26 4.19
C TRP A 225 14.00 1.85 3.67
N PRO A 226 13.07 2.24 4.57
CA PRO A 226 11.72 2.66 4.19
C PRO A 226 11.66 3.84 3.22
N SER A 227 12.64 4.75 3.30
CA SER A 227 12.76 5.94 2.43
C SER A 227 12.85 5.57 0.94
N ILE A 228 13.47 4.44 0.60
CA ILE A 228 13.60 3.96 -0.78
C ILE A 228 12.23 3.77 -1.41
N CYS A 229 11.21 3.34 -0.65
CA CYS A 229 9.86 3.10 -1.17
C CYS A 229 9.13 4.38 -1.64
N SER A 230 9.52 5.57 -1.17
CA SER A 230 8.89 6.83 -1.54
C SER A 230 9.82 7.81 -2.28
N ARG A 231 11.11 7.49 -2.45
CA ARG A 231 12.07 8.41 -3.09
C ARG A 231 11.71 8.75 -4.55
N ASN A 232 11.11 7.81 -5.28
CA ASN A 232 10.71 7.98 -6.69
C ASN A 232 9.26 7.58 -6.96
N LEU A 233 8.33 8.32 -6.34
CA LEU A 233 6.88 8.11 -6.51
C LEU A 233 6.43 8.33 -7.97
N ALA A 234 7.05 9.26 -8.70
CA ALA A 234 6.69 9.54 -10.09
C ALA A 234 6.98 8.36 -11.02
N LYS A 235 8.19 7.77 -10.96
CA LYS A 235 8.52 6.56 -11.74
C LYS A 235 7.60 5.41 -11.37
N THR A 236 7.34 5.23 -10.07
CA THR A 236 6.47 4.16 -9.58
C THR A 236 5.02 4.34 -10.05
N ALA A 237 4.52 5.58 -10.08
CA ALA A 237 3.19 5.89 -10.59
C ALA A 237 3.08 5.56 -12.09
N LEU A 238 4.11 5.84 -12.88
CA LEU A 238 4.17 5.47 -14.30
C LEU A 238 4.14 3.95 -14.50
N LEU A 239 4.97 3.22 -13.76
CA LEU A 239 4.98 1.74 -13.80
C LEU A 239 3.63 1.15 -13.37
N ARG A 240 3.04 1.67 -12.29
CA ARG A 240 1.71 1.24 -11.85
C ARG A 240 0.66 1.51 -12.93
N ASN A 241 0.68 2.69 -13.55
CA ASN A 241 -0.29 3.07 -14.58
C ASN A 241 -0.22 2.18 -15.82
N SER A 242 0.98 1.76 -16.25
CA SER A 242 1.13 0.84 -17.38
C SER A 242 0.48 -0.53 -17.14
N TYR A 243 0.35 -0.93 -15.87
CA TYR A 243 -0.26 -2.18 -15.44
C TYR A 243 -1.60 -2.02 -14.70
N GLN A 244 -2.24 -0.85 -14.72
CA GLN A 244 -3.48 -0.59 -13.95
C GLN A 244 -4.66 -1.51 -14.33
N ASN A 245 -4.67 -2.04 -15.56
CA ASN A 245 -5.68 -3.00 -16.02
C ASN A 245 -5.31 -4.47 -15.74
N ARG A 246 -4.12 -4.73 -15.18
CA ARG A 246 -3.65 -6.05 -14.76
C ARG A 246 -3.53 -6.09 -13.24
N SER A 247 -4.64 -6.41 -12.59
CA SER A 247 -4.78 -6.31 -11.13
C SER A 247 -3.70 -7.06 -10.36
N ASN A 248 -3.30 -8.24 -10.80
CA ASN A 248 -2.23 -9.03 -10.19
C ASN A 248 -0.88 -8.31 -10.14
N ILE A 249 -0.51 -7.61 -11.23
CA ILE A 249 0.75 -6.87 -11.34
C ILE A 249 0.66 -5.58 -10.54
N CYS A 250 -0.40 -4.80 -10.75
CA CYS A 250 -0.60 -3.54 -10.05
C CYS A 250 -0.65 -3.73 -8.53
N LEU A 251 -1.40 -4.73 -8.03
CA LEU A 251 -1.42 -5.08 -6.62
C LEU A 251 -0.05 -5.50 -6.09
N SER A 252 0.73 -6.27 -6.87
CA SER A 252 2.09 -6.68 -6.46
C SER A 252 3.04 -5.47 -6.37
N ILE A 253 2.92 -4.51 -7.29
CA ILE A 253 3.66 -3.24 -7.23
C ILE A 253 3.27 -2.48 -5.96
N LEU A 254 1.97 -2.24 -5.74
CA LEU A 254 1.47 -1.50 -4.57
C LEU A 254 1.85 -2.19 -3.25
N TRP A 255 1.83 -3.52 -3.20
CA TRP A 255 2.25 -4.29 -2.04
C TRP A 255 3.74 -4.11 -1.72
N ALA A 256 4.60 -4.12 -2.74
CA ALA A 256 6.05 -4.00 -2.56
C ALA A 256 6.43 -2.61 -2.06
N ILE A 257 5.89 -1.54 -2.67
CA ILE A 257 6.13 -0.16 -2.24
C ILE A 257 5.44 0.20 -0.92
N GLY A 258 4.39 -0.52 -0.53
CA GLY A 258 3.78 -0.37 0.78
C GLY A 258 4.66 -0.87 1.94
N GLN A 259 5.68 -1.69 1.70
CA GLN A 259 6.45 -2.32 2.80
C GLN A 259 7.14 -1.30 3.72
N GLY A 260 7.58 -0.16 3.18
CA GLY A 260 8.15 0.94 3.97
C GLY A 260 7.18 1.54 5.00
N GLY A 261 5.88 1.53 4.70
CA GLY A 261 4.85 2.11 5.58
C GLY A 261 4.65 1.36 6.90
N TYR A 262 5.03 0.08 6.96
CA TYR A 262 4.98 -0.69 8.22
C TYR A 262 6.13 -0.33 9.17
N GLN A 263 7.17 0.33 8.66
CA GLN A 263 8.35 0.72 9.43
C GLN A 263 8.41 2.20 9.72
N SER A 264 8.06 3.04 8.74
CA SER A 264 7.92 4.48 8.90
C SER A 264 6.54 4.94 8.45
N LEU A 265 5.76 5.50 9.37
CA LEU A 265 4.44 6.04 9.07
C LEU A 265 4.52 7.19 8.05
N ASN A 266 5.58 8.00 8.11
CA ASN A 266 5.84 9.06 7.14
C ASN A 266 5.88 8.53 5.71
N GLU A 267 6.64 7.46 5.48
CA GLU A 267 6.73 6.82 4.17
C GLU A 267 5.39 6.17 3.78
N GLY A 268 4.71 5.57 4.76
CA GLY A 268 3.43 4.94 4.58
C GLY A 268 2.35 5.89 4.07
N VAL A 269 2.24 7.08 4.67
CA VAL A 269 1.27 8.10 4.26
C VAL A 269 1.62 8.67 2.88
N ARG A 270 2.91 8.98 2.61
CA ARG A 270 3.32 9.48 1.28
C ARG A 270 3.00 8.48 0.17
N VAL A 271 3.33 7.21 0.38
CA VAL A 271 3.01 6.13 -0.55
C VAL A 271 1.50 6.01 -0.75
N TRP A 272 0.72 6.06 0.33
CA TRP A 272 -0.73 5.96 0.22
C TRP A 272 -1.32 7.10 -0.61
N GLN A 273 -0.98 8.36 -0.29
CA GLN A 273 -1.48 9.54 -1.01
C GLN A 273 -1.16 9.50 -2.50
N ASN A 274 0.09 9.19 -2.85
CA ASN A 274 0.59 9.34 -4.22
C ASN A 274 0.32 8.10 -5.08
N LEU A 275 0.30 6.91 -4.46
CA LEU A 275 0.26 5.65 -5.20
C LEU A 275 -1.04 4.86 -5.01
N MET A 276 -1.63 4.89 -3.81
CA MET A 276 -2.79 4.04 -3.49
C MET A 276 -4.13 4.77 -3.58
N LEU A 277 -4.21 6.02 -3.09
CA LEU A 277 -5.42 6.84 -3.12
C LEU A 277 -6.02 6.99 -4.54
N PRO A 278 -5.23 7.18 -5.62
CA PRO A 278 -5.79 7.21 -6.98
C PRO A 278 -6.49 5.92 -7.43
N ASN A 279 -6.27 4.81 -6.71
CA ASN A 279 -6.85 3.50 -7.00
C ASN A 279 -7.97 3.10 -6.02
N LEU A 280 -8.30 3.96 -5.04
CA LEU A 280 -9.25 3.63 -3.96
C LEU A 280 -10.64 3.25 -4.47
N GLU A 281 -11.16 3.97 -5.47
CA GLU A 281 -12.50 3.72 -6.03
C GLU A 281 -12.56 2.56 -7.04
N LEU A 282 -11.42 2.01 -7.42
CA LEU A 282 -11.35 0.85 -8.30
C LEU A 282 -11.55 -0.42 -7.47
N LYS A 283 -12.68 -1.10 -7.66
CA LYS A 283 -13.10 -2.28 -6.86
C LYS A 283 -12.02 -3.34 -6.63
N GLN A 284 -11.17 -3.58 -7.63
CA GLN A 284 -10.08 -4.56 -7.57
C GLN A 284 -8.92 -4.17 -6.61
N TYR A 285 -8.84 -2.90 -6.23
CA TYR A 285 -7.79 -2.33 -5.37
C TYR A 285 -8.33 -1.82 -4.03
N THR A 286 -9.61 -1.43 -3.96
CA THR A 286 -10.25 -0.81 -2.78
C THR A 286 -9.88 -1.52 -1.48
N LYS A 287 -10.07 -2.84 -1.41
CA LYS A 287 -9.77 -3.63 -0.21
C LYS A 287 -8.32 -3.45 0.26
N PHE A 288 -7.36 -3.61 -0.66
CA PHE A 288 -5.95 -3.48 -0.34
C PHE A 288 -5.58 -2.05 0.10
N VAL A 289 -6.08 -1.03 -0.61
CA VAL A 289 -5.78 0.39 -0.30
C VAL A 289 -6.28 0.78 1.08
N VAL A 290 -7.48 0.33 1.46
CA VAL A 290 -8.09 0.61 2.76
C VAL A 290 -7.36 -0.15 3.87
N GLU A 291 -7.19 -1.47 3.70
CA GLU A 291 -6.49 -2.30 4.69
C GLU A 291 -5.04 -1.86 4.91
N TYR A 292 -4.35 -1.41 3.85
CA TYR A 292 -2.99 -0.93 3.97
C TYR A 292 -2.87 0.24 4.94
N MET A 293 -3.70 1.29 4.77
CA MET A 293 -3.64 2.47 5.62
C MET A 293 -3.95 2.11 7.07
N GLU A 294 -4.98 1.31 7.29
CA GLU A 294 -5.35 0.83 8.62
C GLU A 294 -4.20 0.07 9.29
N ARG A 295 -3.54 -0.84 8.57
CA ARG A 295 -2.42 -1.62 9.09
C ARG A 295 -1.17 -0.77 9.33
N ALA A 296 -0.87 0.20 8.46
CA ALA A 296 0.27 1.10 8.63
C ALA A 296 0.12 1.96 9.90
N LEU A 297 -1.07 2.53 10.11
CA LEU A 297 -1.40 3.30 11.31
C LEU A 297 -1.41 2.44 12.58
N SER A 298 -1.97 1.23 12.50
CA SER A 298 -1.97 0.30 13.63
C SER A 298 -0.55 -0.14 14.02
N ALA A 299 0.33 -0.36 13.03
CA ALA A 299 1.73 -0.69 13.26
C ALA A 299 2.50 0.48 13.90
N ALA A 300 2.18 1.73 13.52
CA ALA A 300 2.73 2.91 14.14
C ALA A 300 2.26 3.05 15.60
N ALA A 301 0.97 2.89 15.87
CA ALA A 301 0.41 2.96 17.22
C ALA A 301 0.95 1.88 18.17
N ALA A 302 1.26 0.68 17.65
CA ALA A 302 1.86 -0.40 18.44
C ALA A 302 3.34 -0.15 18.81
N LYS A 303 4.02 0.72 18.07
CA LYS A 303 5.40 1.13 18.37
C LYS A 303 5.35 2.32 19.32
N LYS A 304 6.22 2.35 20.33
CA LYS A 304 6.45 3.60 21.07
C LYS A 304 6.90 4.67 20.05
N PRO A 305 6.54 5.95 20.22
CA PRO A 305 6.87 6.98 19.24
C PRO A 305 8.40 7.13 19.16
N VAL A 306 9.00 6.48 18.17
CA VAL A 306 10.43 6.65 17.84
C VAL A 306 10.57 7.83 16.89
N ASP A 307 9.66 7.98 15.93
CA ASP A 307 9.68 9.03 14.92
C ASP A 307 8.33 9.78 14.87
N PRO A 308 8.31 11.10 15.10
CA PRO A 308 7.10 11.90 14.92
C PRO A 308 6.67 11.94 13.45
N LEU A 309 5.37 12.19 13.22
CA LEU A 309 4.84 12.40 11.88
C LEU A 309 5.30 13.77 11.37
N GLN A 310 6.04 13.78 10.27
CA GLN A 310 6.69 14.94 9.65
C GLN A 310 5.88 15.52 8.48
N LEU A 311 4.58 15.28 8.45
CA LEU A 311 3.69 15.91 7.46
C LEU A 311 3.55 17.39 7.79
N ASN A 312 3.58 18.25 6.77
CA ASN A 312 3.15 19.63 6.99
C ASN A 312 1.62 19.70 7.15
N GLN A 313 1.11 20.83 7.63
CA GLN A 313 -0.32 20.99 7.91
C GLN A 313 -1.20 20.76 6.67
N GLN A 314 -0.76 21.17 5.49
CA GLN A 314 -1.51 20.99 4.25
C GLN A 314 -1.57 19.53 3.83
N GLU A 315 -0.44 18.82 3.90
CA GLU A 315 -0.35 17.38 3.61
C GLU A 315 -1.18 16.55 4.59
N PHE A 316 -1.14 16.92 5.87
CA PHE A 316 -1.96 16.30 6.89
C PHE A 316 -3.46 16.43 6.56
N PHE A 317 -3.97 17.66 6.37
CA PHE A 317 -5.39 17.86 6.10
C PHE A 317 -5.82 17.29 4.76
N ALA A 318 -4.96 17.28 3.74
CA ALA A 318 -5.24 16.59 2.48
C ALA A 318 -5.47 15.08 2.71
N THR A 319 -4.64 14.44 3.52
CA THR A 319 -4.80 13.01 3.88
C THR A 319 -6.05 12.79 4.73
N TYR A 320 -6.20 13.57 5.80
CA TYR A 320 -7.30 13.45 6.75
C TYR A 320 -8.66 13.62 6.04
N ASN A 321 -8.78 14.61 5.16
CA ASN A 321 -9.98 14.85 4.39
C ASN A 321 -10.24 13.74 3.37
N ALA A 322 -9.20 13.20 2.72
CA ALA A 322 -9.35 12.05 1.83
C ALA A 322 -9.86 10.81 2.59
N LEU A 323 -9.38 10.55 3.80
CA LEU A 323 -9.87 9.43 4.62
C LEU A 323 -11.33 9.62 5.09
N ASN A 324 -11.76 10.86 5.30
CA ASN A 324 -13.13 11.18 5.69
C ASN A 324 -14.09 11.42 4.52
N ALA A 325 -13.59 11.51 3.28
CA ALA A 325 -14.38 11.83 2.10
C ALA A 325 -15.47 10.77 1.85
N PRO A 326 -16.69 11.19 1.44
CA PRO A 326 -17.76 10.26 1.11
C PRO A 326 -17.53 9.65 -0.26
N TYR A 327 -17.11 8.39 -0.32
CA TYR A 327 -16.95 7.68 -1.59
C TYR A 327 -18.21 6.87 -1.91
N ASN A 328 -19.04 7.39 -2.81
CA ASN A 328 -20.36 6.80 -3.14
C ASN A 328 -20.29 5.35 -3.62
N ASN A 329 -19.16 4.95 -4.23
CA ASN A 329 -18.94 3.63 -4.80
C ASN A 329 -18.35 2.62 -3.80
N LEU A 330 -18.00 3.05 -2.59
CA LEU A 330 -17.41 2.19 -1.57
C LEU A 330 -18.49 1.55 -0.70
N GLN A 331 -18.26 0.30 -0.30
CA GLN A 331 -19.09 -0.36 0.70
C GLN A 331 -18.95 0.36 2.06
N LYS A 332 -20.04 0.36 2.84
CA LYS A 332 -20.09 1.06 4.14
C LYS A 332 -18.98 0.62 5.10
N GLU A 333 -18.59 -0.65 5.07
CA GLU A 333 -17.52 -1.20 5.91
C GLU A 333 -16.15 -0.57 5.59
N TRP A 334 -15.80 -0.44 4.30
CA TRP A 334 -14.57 0.24 3.89
C TRP A 334 -14.58 1.72 4.24
N GLN A 335 -15.73 2.39 4.09
CA GLN A 335 -15.89 3.78 4.50
C GLN A 335 -15.66 3.95 6.02
N GLN A 336 -16.14 3.00 6.83
CA GLN A 336 -15.90 3.02 8.28
C GLN A 336 -14.44 2.76 8.62
N SER A 337 -13.76 1.84 7.93
CA SER A 337 -12.32 1.60 8.11
C SER A 337 -11.48 2.84 7.76
N LEU A 338 -11.81 3.54 6.66
CA LEU A 338 -11.15 4.81 6.33
C LEU A 338 -11.37 5.89 7.40
N LYS A 339 -12.60 6.02 7.92
CA LYS A 339 -12.89 6.95 9.02
C LYS A 339 -12.12 6.63 10.29
N ARG A 340 -11.99 5.35 10.66
CA ARG A 340 -11.15 4.93 11.79
C ARG A 340 -9.67 5.23 11.53
N SER A 341 -9.21 5.04 10.30
CA SER A 341 -7.85 5.42 9.90
C SER A 341 -7.63 6.93 10.00
N ALA A 342 -8.63 7.76 9.68
CA ALA A 342 -8.54 9.21 9.84
C ALA A 342 -8.31 9.62 11.31
N LEU A 343 -9.00 8.97 12.24
CA LEU A 343 -8.82 9.19 13.68
C LEU A 343 -7.42 8.80 14.15
N LEU A 344 -6.94 7.60 13.76
CA LEU A 344 -5.59 7.15 14.12
C LEU A 344 -4.52 8.08 13.55
N LEU A 345 -4.68 8.56 12.31
CA LEU A 345 -3.78 9.53 11.69
C LEU A 345 -3.78 10.84 12.47
N LEU A 346 -4.95 11.32 12.88
CA LEU A 346 -5.11 12.54 13.67
C LEU A 346 -4.41 12.43 15.02
N GLN A 347 -4.58 11.31 15.73
CA GLN A 347 -3.90 11.05 17.01
C GLN A 347 -2.38 11.07 16.85
N ASN A 348 -1.84 10.34 15.87
CA ASN A 348 -0.39 10.32 15.61
C ASN A 348 0.16 11.72 15.26
N TYR A 349 -0.63 12.55 14.56
CA TYR A 349 -0.22 13.91 14.23
C TYR A 349 -0.28 14.84 15.44
N ILE A 350 -1.28 14.70 16.32
CA ILE A 350 -1.37 15.45 17.58
C ILE A 350 -0.24 15.07 18.55
N ASP A 351 0.16 13.80 18.60
CA ASP A 351 1.28 13.34 19.43
C ASP A 351 2.65 13.86 18.93
N SER A 352 2.70 14.37 17.70
CA SER A 352 3.89 14.98 17.12
C SER A 352 4.07 16.44 17.61
N PRO A 353 5.28 17.02 17.56
CA PRO A 353 5.54 18.39 18.02
C PRO A 353 5.01 19.45 17.04
N VAL A 354 3.68 19.54 16.93
CA VAL A 354 2.96 20.43 16.00
C VAL A 354 2.27 21.58 16.76
N LYS A 355 1.86 22.63 16.03
CA LYS A 355 1.06 23.71 16.61
C LYS A 355 -0.41 23.28 16.75
N HIS A 356 -0.76 22.70 17.91
CA HIS A 356 -2.11 22.17 18.18
C HIS A 356 -3.23 23.19 18.03
N ALA A 357 -3.00 24.47 18.32
CA ALA A 357 -4.02 25.51 18.24
C ALA A 357 -4.64 25.66 16.84
N ASN A 358 -3.83 25.54 15.78
CA ASN A 358 -4.32 25.60 14.40
C ASN A 358 -5.13 24.36 14.03
N ILE A 359 -4.67 23.19 14.47
CA ILE A 359 -5.36 21.91 14.24
C ILE A 359 -6.71 21.93 14.94
N PHE A 360 -6.71 22.29 16.23
CA PHE A 360 -7.90 22.47 17.04
C PHE A 360 -8.89 23.39 16.36
N LEU A 361 -8.46 24.59 15.93
CA LEU A 361 -9.36 25.55 15.30
C LEU A 361 -9.97 25.03 13.99
N THR A 362 -9.19 24.33 13.17
CA THR A 362 -9.70 23.73 11.94
C THR A 362 -10.74 22.66 12.25
N LEU A 363 -10.43 21.70 13.13
CA LEU A 363 -11.38 20.65 13.51
C LEU A 363 -12.64 21.22 14.17
N PHE A 364 -12.46 22.19 15.06
CA PHE A 364 -13.52 22.83 15.81
C PHE A 364 -14.54 23.52 14.90
N ARG A 365 -14.09 24.14 13.80
CA ARG A 365 -14.98 24.76 12.81
C ARG A 365 -15.81 23.76 12.01
N GLU A 366 -15.32 22.53 11.88
CA GLU A 366 -15.98 21.46 11.11
C GLU A 366 -17.00 20.67 11.94
N ILE A 367 -17.04 20.87 13.26
CA ILE A 367 -18.03 20.24 14.15
C ILE A 367 -19.44 20.77 13.78
N SER A 368 -20.32 19.86 13.39
CA SER A 368 -21.69 20.16 12.96
C SER A 368 -22.70 19.24 13.64
N GLY A 369 -23.97 19.65 13.66
CA GLY A 369 -25.05 18.93 14.34
C GLY A 369 -25.44 17.57 13.73
N ASN A 370 -24.83 17.17 12.61
CA ASN A 370 -25.06 15.85 12.03
C ASN A 370 -24.17 14.80 12.74
N SER A 371 -24.83 13.91 13.47
CA SER A 371 -24.32 12.94 14.47
C SER A 371 -23.33 11.86 14.00
N LYS A 372 -22.34 12.16 13.16
CA LYS A 372 -21.33 11.20 12.70
C LYS A 372 -19.89 11.72 12.68
N GLN A 373 -19.63 12.86 13.33
CA GLN A 373 -18.32 13.53 13.42
C GLN A 373 -17.63 13.28 14.78
N ASN A 374 -17.51 12.01 15.17
CA ASN A 374 -16.75 11.65 16.38
C ASN A 374 -15.28 12.05 16.25
N ASN A 375 -14.72 11.98 15.03
CA ASN A 375 -13.30 12.22 14.81
C ASN A 375 -12.89 13.66 15.11
N GLU A 376 -13.67 14.66 14.69
CA GLU A 376 -13.38 16.07 14.93
C GLU A 376 -13.47 16.42 16.43
N ILE A 377 -14.49 15.91 17.11
CA ILE A 377 -14.68 16.09 18.55
C ILE A 377 -13.55 15.42 19.33
N GLU A 378 -13.26 14.15 19.04
CA GLU A 378 -12.15 13.40 19.67
C GLU A 378 -10.80 14.06 19.40
N GLY A 379 -10.60 14.60 18.20
CA GLY A 379 -9.44 15.39 17.82
C GLY A 379 -9.29 16.68 18.63
N CYS A 380 -10.38 17.44 18.78
CA CYS A 380 -10.42 18.63 19.62
C CYS A 380 -10.08 18.30 21.08
N ILE A 381 -10.66 17.23 21.63
CA ILE A 381 -10.35 16.76 22.99
C ILE A 381 -8.86 16.37 23.10
N SER A 382 -8.33 15.65 22.11
CA SER A 382 -6.91 15.26 22.07
C SER A 382 -5.97 16.48 22.04
N CYS A 383 -6.31 17.53 21.28
CA CYS A 383 -5.56 18.79 21.29
C CYS A 383 -5.65 19.52 22.64
N LEU A 384 -6.79 19.44 23.33
CA LEU A 384 -6.95 20.03 24.66
C LEU A 384 -6.18 19.25 25.74
N LEU A 385 -5.92 17.96 25.51
CA LEU A 385 -5.15 17.12 26.41
C LEU A 385 -3.63 17.17 26.14
N SER A 386 -3.21 17.60 24.95
CA SER A 386 -1.81 17.71 24.58
C SER A 386 -1.08 18.88 25.26
N SER A 387 0.22 18.99 25.01
CA SER A 387 1.06 20.09 25.49
C SER A 387 0.63 21.47 24.97
N GLY A 388 -0.16 21.54 23.90
CA GLY A 388 -0.68 22.78 23.31
C GLY A 388 -1.99 23.30 23.93
N ARG A 389 -2.44 22.72 25.05
CA ARG A 389 -3.71 23.01 25.73
C ARG A 389 -4.04 24.50 25.84
N ASP A 390 -3.12 25.30 26.37
CA ASP A 390 -3.38 26.70 26.70
C ASP A 390 -3.66 27.54 25.46
N ASP A 391 -2.92 27.30 24.38
CA ASP A 391 -3.14 27.98 23.10
C ASP A 391 -4.44 27.51 22.44
N CYS A 392 -4.80 26.22 22.55
CA CYS A 392 -6.09 25.70 22.09
C CYS A 392 -7.27 26.39 22.81
N LEU A 393 -7.22 26.48 24.14
CA LEU A 393 -8.25 27.16 24.94
C LEU A 393 -8.34 28.66 24.61
N ARG A 394 -7.20 29.33 24.42
CA ARG A 394 -7.16 30.74 24.01
C ARG A 394 -7.85 30.93 22.65
N VAL A 395 -7.53 30.09 21.67
CA VAL A 395 -8.13 30.17 20.32
C VAL A 395 -9.61 29.80 20.35
N TRP A 396 -10.03 28.83 21.18
CA TRP A 396 -11.45 28.53 21.41
C TRP A 396 -12.18 29.76 21.93
N ARG A 397 -11.68 30.39 23.01
CA ARG A 397 -12.26 31.61 23.60
C ARG A 397 -12.44 32.73 22.56
N MET A 398 -11.42 32.98 21.74
CA MET A 398 -11.47 34.01 20.70
C MET A 398 -12.51 33.75 19.61
N ASN A 399 -12.86 32.48 19.35
CA ASN A 399 -13.82 32.10 18.31
C ASN A 399 -15.20 31.73 18.88
N TYR A 400 -15.36 31.69 20.21
CA TYR A 400 -16.56 31.21 20.90
C TYR A 400 -17.86 31.84 20.38
N LYS A 401 -17.91 33.18 20.31
CA LYS A 401 -19.11 33.92 19.85
C LYS A 401 -19.54 33.55 18.42
N LYS A 402 -18.60 33.14 17.56
CA LYS A 402 -18.87 32.78 16.16
C LYS A 402 -19.13 31.28 15.96
N GLN A 403 -18.82 30.46 16.96
CA GLN A 403 -18.82 28.99 16.88
C GLN A 403 -19.62 28.40 18.05
N GLN A 404 -20.87 28.86 18.22
CA GLN A 404 -21.72 28.47 19.35
C GLN A 404 -22.12 26.98 19.29
N LEU A 405 -22.57 26.50 18.12
CA LEU A 405 -22.94 25.11 17.94
C LEU A 405 -21.75 24.15 18.14
N PRO A 406 -20.57 24.37 17.54
CA PRO A 406 -19.37 23.60 17.87
C PRO A 406 -19.00 23.63 19.35
N SER A 407 -19.08 24.80 19.99
CA SER A 407 -18.80 24.93 21.43
C SER A 407 -19.74 24.06 22.25
N LEU A 408 -21.04 24.06 21.91
CA LEU A 408 -22.05 23.28 22.59
C LEU A 408 -21.77 21.79 22.48
N LEU A 409 -21.52 21.31 21.26
CA LEU A 409 -21.28 19.90 20.99
C LEU A 409 -19.99 19.40 21.64
N LEU A 410 -18.92 20.20 21.60
CA LEU A 410 -17.65 19.87 22.24
C LEU A 410 -17.78 19.84 23.78
N LEU A 411 -18.47 20.81 24.38
CA LEU A 411 -18.70 20.81 25.83
C LEU A 411 -19.57 19.63 26.27
N LYS A 412 -20.63 19.29 25.52
CA LYS A 412 -21.43 18.08 25.77
C LYS A 412 -20.59 16.81 25.71
N ALA A 413 -19.77 16.67 24.67
CA ALA A 413 -18.91 15.50 24.53
C ALA A 413 -17.88 15.37 25.66
N ILE A 414 -17.34 16.49 26.14
CA ILE A 414 -16.45 16.51 27.32
C ILE A 414 -17.21 16.05 28.56
N ASP A 415 -18.43 16.53 28.77
CA ASP A 415 -19.27 16.19 29.94
C ASP A 415 -19.75 14.73 29.94
N GLU A 416 -20.09 14.20 28.76
CA GLU A 416 -20.56 12.81 28.56
C GLU A 416 -19.41 11.79 28.67
N ASN A 417 -18.24 12.08 28.09
CA ASN A 417 -17.06 11.21 28.14
C ASN A 417 -16.11 11.61 29.28
N TRP A 418 -16.64 11.80 30.49
CA TRP A 418 -15.89 12.15 31.70
C TRP A 418 -15.06 10.98 32.25
N THR A 419 -14.08 10.53 31.48
CA THR A 419 -13.15 9.44 31.81
C THR A 419 -11.83 10.00 32.36
N THR A 420 -10.86 9.14 32.66
CA THR A 420 -9.54 9.51 33.19
C THR A 420 -8.89 10.66 32.42
N SER A 421 -9.03 10.70 31.09
CA SER A 421 -8.42 11.71 30.23
C SER A 421 -9.04 13.09 30.41
N THR A 422 -10.37 13.22 30.36
CA THR A 422 -11.07 14.51 30.55
C THR A 422 -11.07 14.96 32.01
N HIS A 423 -10.83 14.06 32.97
CA HIS A 423 -10.55 14.43 34.35
C HIS A 423 -9.25 15.25 34.49
N GLU A 424 -8.22 15.02 33.65
CA GLU A 424 -7.02 15.86 33.67
C GLU A 424 -7.34 17.31 33.27
N LEU A 425 -8.20 17.49 32.26
CA LEU A 425 -8.75 18.80 31.89
C LEU A 425 -9.51 19.44 33.07
N ALA A 426 -10.30 18.65 33.78
CA ALA A 426 -11.11 19.09 34.92
C ALA A 426 -10.30 19.60 36.11
N THR A 427 -9.05 19.17 36.24
CA THR A 427 -8.12 19.64 37.30
C THR A 427 -7.27 20.83 36.85
N SER A 428 -7.33 21.22 35.58
CA SER A 428 -6.50 22.27 35.00
C SER A 428 -7.05 23.65 35.32
N SER A 429 -6.28 24.47 36.05
CA SER A 429 -6.61 25.87 36.38
C SER A 429 -6.95 26.71 35.14
N VAL A 430 -6.24 26.47 34.03
CA VAL A 430 -6.48 27.17 32.75
C VAL A 430 -7.85 26.82 32.17
N PHE A 431 -8.27 25.56 32.27
CA PHE A 431 -9.61 25.14 31.85
C PHE A 431 -10.70 25.74 32.74
N HIS A 432 -10.48 25.81 34.06
CA HIS A 432 -11.41 26.50 34.96
C HIS A 432 -11.57 27.99 34.60
N SER A 433 -10.47 28.69 34.34
CA SER A 433 -10.50 30.09 33.89
C SER A 433 -11.26 30.25 32.58
N PHE A 434 -11.03 29.33 31.63
CA PHE A 434 -11.76 29.31 30.36
C PHE A 434 -13.28 29.14 30.56
N LEU A 435 -13.72 28.24 31.45
CA LEU A 435 -15.14 28.05 31.73
C LEU A 435 -15.79 29.29 32.36
N GLN A 436 -15.04 30.05 33.16
CA GLN A 436 -15.53 31.32 33.72
C GLN A 436 -15.63 32.41 32.66
N ASP A 437 -14.63 32.52 31.78
CA ASP A 437 -14.67 33.42 30.62
C ASP A 437 -15.86 33.13 29.72
N VAL A 438 -16.10 31.86 29.41
CA VAL A 438 -17.22 31.42 28.57
C VAL A 438 -18.58 31.75 29.20
N ASP A 439 -18.69 31.66 30.52
CA ASP A 439 -19.90 32.07 31.25
C ASP A 439 -20.20 33.56 31.05
N ASN A 440 -19.18 34.40 31.26
CA ASN A 440 -19.30 35.84 31.04
C ASN A 440 -19.66 36.16 29.59
N LEU A 441 -19.05 35.44 28.62
CA LEU A 441 -19.37 35.58 27.20
C LEU A 441 -20.81 35.17 26.87
N ASN A 442 -21.37 34.16 27.55
CA ASN A 442 -22.76 33.78 27.39
C ASN A 442 -23.73 34.85 27.93
N ASP A 443 -23.37 35.52 29.03
CA ASP A 443 -24.16 36.63 29.57
C ASP A 443 -24.13 37.85 28.63
N GLU A 444 -22.97 38.17 28.05
CA GLU A 444 -22.85 39.19 27.00
C GLU A 444 -23.69 38.85 25.76
N LEU A 445 -23.70 37.59 25.33
CA LEU A 445 -24.49 37.14 24.18
C LEU A 445 -25.99 37.21 24.45
N GLN A 446 -26.43 36.87 25.67
CA GLN A 446 -27.83 36.99 26.10
C GLN A 446 -28.31 38.44 26.12
N ALA A 447 -27.43 39.36 26.55
CA ALA A 447 -27.71 40.80 26.51
C ALA A 447 -27.77 41.35 25.07
N SER A 448 -27.18 40.64 24.11
CA SER A 448 -27.23 41.01 22.70
C SER A 448 -28.56 40.62 22.04
N LYS A 449 -29.05 41.43 21.10
CA LYS A 449 -30.30 41.15 20.34
C LYS A 449 -30.19 39.95 19.38
N ARG A 450 -29.01 39.34 19.21
CA ARG A 450 -28.81 38.17 18.35
C ARG A 450 -28.98 36.90 19.17
N LYS A 451 -30.23 36.45 19.33
CA LYS A 451 -30.50 35.12 19.88
C LYS A 451 -30.20 34.06 18.82
N GLU A 452 -29.02 33.45 18.92
CA GLU A 452 -28.70 32.20 18.21
C GLU A 452 -29.22 31.01 19.04
N GLY A 453 -29.77 29.99 18.35
CA GLY A 453 -30.51 28.88 19.00
C GLY A 453 -29.69 27.94 19.88
N SER A 454 -28.35 28.09 19.95
CA SER A 454 -27.47 27.22 20.75
C SER A 454 -27.17 27.76 22.16
N LEU A 455 -27.52 29.02 22.46
CA LEU A 455 -27.16 29.70 23.72
C LEU A 455 -27.78 29.04 24.96
N GLU A 456 -29.03 28.62 24.89
CA GLU A 456 -29.71 27.96 26.03
C GLU A 456 -29.04 26.64 26.37
N GLY A 457 -28.71 25.83 25.37
CA GLY A 457 -27.97 24.57 25.56
C GLY A 457 -26.56 24.81 26.11
N LEU A 458 -25.87 25.88 25.71
CA LEU A 458 -24.55 26.24 26.25
C LEU A 458 -24.62 26.55 27.74
N LYS A 459 -25.64 27.29 28.18
CA LYS A 459 -25.86 27.58 29.60
C LYS A 459 -26.21 26.32 30.38
N GLU A 460 -27.09 25.48 29.84
CA GLU A 460 -27.48 24.22 30.47
C GLU A 460 -26.27 23.31 30.74
N VAL A 461 -25.38 23.14 29.75
CA VAL A 461 -24.18 22.29 29.89
C VAL A 461 -23.18 22.86 30.90
N LEU A 462 -23.12 24.19 31.08
CA LEU A 462 -22.26 24.80 32.10
C LEU A 462 -22.86 24.72 33.52
N LEU A 463 -24.17 24.53 33.64
CA LEU A 463 -24.91 24.48 34.90
C LEU A 463 -25.23 23.06 35.37
N SER A 464 -25.12 22.08 34.47
CA SER A 464 -25.38 20.66 34.72
C SER A 464 -24.12 19.80 34.54
N GLY A 465 -24.16 18.56 35.03
CA GLY A 465 -23.10 17.59 34.80
C GLY A 465 -21.79 17.82 35.57
N HIS A 466 -20.71 17.25 35.06
CA HIS A 466 -19.37 17.31 35.63
C HIS A 466 -18.72 18.68 35.43
N ILE A 467 -19.02 19.36 34.33
CA ILE A 467 -18.54 20.74 34.06
C ILE A 467 -19.02 21.70 35.17
N ALA A 468 -20.26 21.54 35.65
CA ALA A 468 -20.76 22.33 36.78
C ALA A 468 -19.98 22.06 38.08
N LEU A 469 -19.57 20.81 38.34
CA LEU A 469 -18.76 20.46 39.51
C LEU A 469 -17.37 21.12 39.45
N VAL A 470 -16.76 21.15 38.26
CA VAL A 470 -15.49 21.83 38.01
C VAL A 470 -15.60 23.33 38.28
N LYS A 471 -16.68 24.00 37.83
CA LYS A 471 -16.91 25.42 38.14
C LYS A 471 -17.14 25.70 39.64
N ARG A 472 -17.78 24.79 40.37
CA ARG A 472 -18.03 24.94 41.81
C ARG A 472 -16.75 24.86 42.64
N LYS A 473 -15.80 24.00 42.25
CA LYS A 473 -14.51 23.87 42.93
C LYS A 473 -13.60 25.10 42.78
N THR A 474 -13.79 25.92 41.75
CA THR A 474 -13.01 27.17 41.55
C THR A 474 -13.56 28.38 42.31
N LYS A 475 -14.77 28.30 42.88
CA LYS A 475 -15.39 29.39 43.66
C LYS A 475 -15.06 29.35 45.16
N VAL A 476 -14.27 28.37 45.58
CA VAL A 476 -13.65 28.25 46.91
C VAL A 476 -12.18 28.61 46.76
#